data_AF-A0A1C6KYC5-F1
#
_entry.id   AF-A0A1C6KYC5-F1
#
_cell.length_a   1.000
_cell.length_b   1.000
_cell.length_c   1.000
_cell.angle_alpha   90.00
_cell.angle_beta   90.00
_cell.angle_gamma   90.00
#
_symmetry.space_group_name_H-M   'P 1'
#
loop_
_entity.id
_entity.type
_entity.pdbx_description
1 polymer ?
#
loop_
_entity_poly.entity_id
_entity_poly.type
_entity_poly.pdbx_seq_one_letter_code
_entity_poly.pdbx_strand_id
1 'polypeptide(L)' 'MKNLLRNKLFFVSNLLFYSGLLVGAYGLYTIYKMKLSLPEGACPLEDNRKIAIVSVILLLTSIITEWIGSRKSYKI' A
#
# COMPACT_ATOMS: atom_id res chain seq x y z
N MET A 1 26.63 12.32 6.23
CA MET A 1 25.18 12.44 6.53
C MET A 1 24.23 12.04 5.39
N LYS A 2 24.56 12.25 4.10
CA LYS A 2 23.67 11.92 2.97
C LYS A 2 23.31 10.42 2.87
N ASN A 3 24.25 9.52 3.13
CA ASN A 3 24.00 8.06 3.11
C ASN A 3 23.07 7.57 4.24
N LEU A 4 23.15 8.17 5.43
CA LEU A 4 22.28 7.82 6.55
C LEU A 4 20.81 8.16 6.25
N LEU A 5 20.57 9.34 5.69
CA LEU A 5 19.23 9.79 5.31
C LEU A 5 18.65 8.92 4.19
N ARG A 6 19.45 8.57 3.18
CA ARG A 6 19.05 7.66 2.10
C ARG A 6 18.62 6.29 2.63
N ASN A 7 19.42 5.68 3.52
CA ASN A 7 19.09 4.38 4.10
C ASN A 7 17.78 4.42 4.91
N LYS A 8 17.53 5.53 5.63
CA LYS A 8 16.25 5.71 6.34
C LYS A 8 15.06 5.85 5.37
N LEU A 9 15.18 6.64 4.30
CA LEU A 9 14.13 6.77 3.29
C LEU A 9 13.84 5.43 2.59
N PHE A 10 14.88 4.68 2.25
CA PHE A 10 14.73 3.35 1.64
C PHE A 10 14.03 2.36 2.59
N PHE A 11 14.40 2.36 3.87
CA PHE A 11 13.74 1.54 4.89
C PHE A 11 12.24 1.91 5.02
N VAL A 12 11.92 3.20 5.09
CA VAL A 12 10.53 3.68 5.17
C VAL A 12 9.74 3.32 3.90
N SER A 13 10.34 3.51 2.72
CA SER A 13 9.75 3.13 1.43
C SER A 13 9.38 1.63 1.40
N ASN A 14 10.31 0.76 1.78
CA ASN A 14 10.06 -0.68 1.83
C ASN A 14 8.98 -1.04 2.87
N LEU A 15 9.01 -0.42 4.05
CA LEU A 15 7.99 -0.65 5.07
C LEU A 15 6.59 -0.27 4.56
N LEU A 16 6.46 0.89 3.93
CA LEU A 16 5.21 1.35 3.30
C LEU A 16 4.76 0.38 2.19
N PHE A 17 5.69 -0.07 1.35
CA PHE A 17 5.40 -1.01 0.27
C PHE A 17 4.88 -2.36 0.78
N TYR A 18 5.61 -2.99 1.71
CA TYR A 18 5.21 -4.28 2.28
C TYR A 18 3.93 -4.19 3.10
N SER A 19 3.75 -3.11 3.87
CA SER A 19 2.48 -2.88 4.59
C SER A 19 1.31 -2.67 3.63
N GLY A 20 1.51 -1.90 2.55
CA GLY A 20 0.49 -1.71 1.50
C GLY A 20 0.11 -3.02 0.82
N LEU A 21 1.10 -3.88 0.51
CA LEU A 21 0.86 -5.22 -0.03
C LEU A 21 0.06 -6.10 0.92
N LEU A 22 0.43 -6.14 2.20
CA LEU A 22 -0.28 -6.94 3.21
C LEU A 22 -1.73 -6.48 3.39
N VAL A 23 -1.94 -5.17 3.52
CA VAL A 23 -3.29 -4.58 3.64
C VAL A 23 -4.11 -4.83 2.38
N GLY A 24 -3.50 -4.70 1.20
CA GLY A 24 -4.17 -4.98 -0.07
C GLY A 24 -4.59 -6.45 -0.21
N ALA A 25 -3.69 -7.38 0.11
CA ALA A 25 -3.98 -8.81 0.12
C ALA A 25 -5.11 -9.16 1.11
N TYR A 26 -5.06 -8.58 2.32
CA TYR A 26 -6.12 -8.75 3.32
C TYR A 26 -7.48 -8.19 2.85
N GLY A 27 -7.48 -7.02 2.20
CA GLY A 27 -8.69 -6.43 1.62
C GLY A 27 -9.29 -7.30 0.53
N LEU A 28 -8.47 -7.82 -0.39
CA LEU A 28 -8.91 -8.74 -1.43
C LEU A 28 -9.48 -10.04 -0.85
N TYR A 29 -8.81 -10.61 0.16
CA TYR A 29 -9.30 -11.81 0.85
C TYR A 29 -10.67 -11.58 1.49
N THR A 30 -10.86 -10.43 2.15
CA THR A 30 -12.12 -10.06 2.79
C THR A 30 -13.24 -9.92 1.75
N ILE A 31 -12.97 -9.22 0.64
CA ILE A 31 -13.93 -9.07 -0.47
C ILE A 31 -14.29 -10.43 -1.07
N TYR A 32 -13.31 -11.31 -1.27
CA TYR A 32 -13.51 -12.66 -1.80
C TYR A 32 -14.41 -13.48 -0.87
N LYS A 33 -14.11 -13.50 0.43
CA LYS A 33 -14.91 -14.24 1.43
C LYS A 33 -16.36 -13.72 1.48
N MET A 34 -16.55 -12.40 1.42
CA MET A 34 -17.90 -11.83 1.40
C MET A 34 -18.67 -12.27 0.15
N LYS A 35 -18.07 -12.19 -1.03
CA LYS A 35 -18.72 -12.64 -2.27
C LYS A 35 -19.15 -14.11 -2.22
N LEU A 36 -18.36 -14.96 -1.57
CA LEU A 36 -18.69 -16.38 -1.36
C LEU A 36 -19.86 -16.59 -0.38
N SER A 37 -19.98 -15.73 0.64
CA SER A 37 -21.05 -15.83 1.63
C SER A 37 -22.39 -15.23 1.18
N LEU A 38 -22.40 -14.49 0.07
CA LEU A 38 -23.60 -13.85 -0.45
C LEU A 38 -24.24 -14.72 -1.54
N PRO A 39 -25.58 -14.88 -1.55
CA PRO A 39 -26.27 -15.50 -2.66
C PRO A 39 -26.08 -14.67 -3.94
N GLU A 40 -26.18 -15.34 -5.10
CA GLU A 40 -25.99 -14.69 -6.40
C GLU A 40 -26.96 -13.51 -6.57
N GLY A 41 -26.42 -12.35 -6.97
CA GLY A 41 -27.20 -11.12 -7.16
C GLY A 41 -27.44 -10.28 -5.89
N ALA A 42 -27.01 -10.72 -4.71
CA ALA A 42 -27.09 -9.90 -3.51
C ALA A 42 -26.03 -8.76 -3.50
N CYS A 43 -26.46 -7.55 -3.17
CA CYS A 43 -25.56 -6.43 -2.97
C CYS A 43 -24.72 -6.62 -1.69
N PRO A 44 -23.39 -6.43 -1.73
CA PRO A 44 -22.57 -6.46 -0.52
C PRO A 44 -22.99 -5.34 0.43
N LEU A 45 -23.38 -5.71 1.66
CA LEU A 45 -23.82 -4.78 2.71
C LEU A 45 -22.66 -3.98 3.31
N GLU A 46 -21.44 -4.49 3.21
CA GLU A 46 -20.27 -3.92 3.87
C GLU A 46 -19.31 -3.25 2.87
N ASP A 47 -19.00 -1.98 3.14
CA ASP A 47 -18.12 -1.17 2.29
C ASP A 47 -16.63 -1.47 2.59
N ASN A 48 -16.14 -2.55 1.99
CA ASN A 48 -14.72 -2.95 2.05
C ASN A 48 -13.81 -2.05 1.21
N ARG A 49 -14.36 -1.07 0.48
CA ARG A 49 -13.59 -0.18 -0.39
C ARG A 49 -12.59 0.66 0.40
N LYS A 50 -12.87 0.92 1.69
CA LYS A 50 -11.95 1.61 2.60
C LYS A 50 -10.59 0.91 2.74
N ILE A 51 -10.58 -0.42 2.86
CA ILE A 51 -9.33 -1.20 2.99
C ILE A 51 -8.50 -1.09 1.69
N ALA A 52 -9.18 -1.16 0.55
CA ALA A 52 -8.54 -0.99 -0.75
C ALA A 52 -7.95 0.44 -0.89
N ILE A 53 -8.68 1.48 -0.50
CA ILE A 53 -8.19 2.87 -0.52
C ILE A 53 -6.93 3.02 0.34
N VAL A 54 -6.93 2.48 1.56
CA VAL A 54 -5.76 2.52 2.45
C VAL A 54 -4.56 1.83 1.82
N SER A 55 -4.75 0.65 1.22
CA SER A 55 -3.66 -0.07 0.55
C SER A 55 -3.06 0.73 -0.62
N VAL A 56 -3.90 1.39 -1.42
CA VAL A 56 -3.46 2.24 -2.53
C VAL A 56 -2.67 3.44 -2.03
N ILE A 57 -3.12 4.09 -0.96
CA ILE A 57 -2.40 5.22 -0.36
C ILE A 57 -1.02 4.78 0.14
N LEU A 58 -0.91 3.62 0.80
CA LEU A 58 0.37 3.08 1.26
C LEU A 58 1.33 2.81 0.10
N LEU A 59 0.85 2.22 -0.99
CA LEU A 59 1.68 1.94 -2.17
C LEU A 59 2.08 3.23 -2.92
N LEU A 60 1.19 4.22 -3.03
CA LEU A 60 1.53 5.51 -3.64
C LEU A 60 2.56 6.26 -2.80
N THR A 61 2.40 6.27 -1.49
CA THR A 61 3.37 6.92 -0.59
C THR A 61 4.72 6.23 -0.60
N SER A 62 4.79 4.90 -0.77
CA SER A 62 6.07 4.21 -0.94
C SER A 62 6.79 4.66 -2.22
N ILE A 63 6.08 4.73 -3.35
CA ILE A 63 6.64 5.19 -4.63
C ILE A 63 7.14 6.64 -4.53
N ILE A 64 6.34 7.53 -3.93
CA ILE A 64 6.71 8.94 -3.75
C ILE A 64 7.97 9.06 -2.86
N THR A 65 8.03 8.29 -1.78
CA THR A 65 9.17 8.29 -0.85
C THR A 65 10.46 7.84 -1.54
N GLU A 66 10.38 6.77 -2.34
CA GLU A 66 11.50 6.28 -3.17
C GLU A 66 11.96 7.33 -4.18
N TRP A 67 11.01 7.96 -4.88
CA TRP A 67 11.30 8.97 -5.90
C TRP A 67 12.02 10.20 -5.32
N ILE A 68 11.57 10.69 -4.16
CA ILE A 68 12.23 11.79 -3.44
C ILE A 68 13.64 11.38 -2.99
N GLY A 69 13.81 10.15 -2.49
CA GLY A 69 15.12 9.60 -2.11
C GLY A 69 16.08 9.54 -3.28
N SER A 70 15.61 9.12 -4.46
CA SER A 70 16.40 8.97 -5.68
C SER A 70 16.83 10.32 -6.28
N ARG A 71 15.96 11.33 -6.31
CA ARG A 71 16.30 12.68 -6.83
C ARG A 71 17.43 13.37 -6.05
N LYS A 72 17.63 13.01 -4.78
CA LYS A 72 18.73 13.54 -3.97
C LYS A 72 20.10 12.97 -4.36
N SER A 73 20.13 11.86 -5.11
CA SER A 73 21.36 11.18 -5.56
C SER A 73 21.87 11.69 -6.92
N TYR A 74 21.00 12.24 -7.77
CA TYR A 74 21.36 12.79 -9.10
C TYR A 74 21.90 14.23 -9.06
N LYS A 75 21.87 14.88 -7.90
CA LYS A 75 22.41 16.24 -7.67
C LYS A 75 23.83 16.17 -7.08
N ILE A 76 24.66 15.30 -7.63
CA ILE A 76 26.10 15.20 -7.37
C ILE A 76 26.81 15.75 -8.60
#